data_AF-A0A1Y0BZ60-F1
#
_entry.id   AF-A0A1Y0BZ60-F1
#
_cell.length_a   1.000
_cell.length_b   1.000
_cell.length_c   1.000
_cell.angle_alpha   90.00
_cell.angle_beta   90.00
_cell.angle_gamma   90.00
#
_symmetry.space_group_name_H-M   'P 1'
#
loop_
_entity.id
_entity.type
_entity.pdbx_description
1 polymer ?
#
loop_
_entity_poly.entity_id
_entity_poly.type
_entity_poly.pdbx_seq_one_letter_code
_entity_poly.pdbx_strand_id
1 'polypeptide(L)'
;MNWGEIDNAWAFLAVLAGLVTNLVIMIIGQRRGIKRRDEDREVLSDVKANTDVVRYQVKNDHPDEENLRDQLDRMEAHITEMSRRQLAHGRDISGLREDVGAVRDDVGGLRGELRDDRTNLREFKAGVNGFIKRVHPGEDPL
;
A
#
# COMPACT_ATOMS: atom_id res chain seq x y z
N MET A 1 -28.91 -82.82 -42.55
CA MET A 1 -28.33 -81.61 -41.92
C MET A 1 -27.73 -82.05 -40.59
N ASN A 2 -26.41 -82.00 -40.46
CA ASN A 2 -25.69 -82.66 -39.37
C ASN A 2 -25.61 -81.70 -38.16
N TRP A 3 -26.32 -82.00 -37.08
CA TRP A 3 -26.45 -81.12 -35.92
C TRP A 3 -25.11 -80.80 -35.24
N GLY A 4 -24.12 -81.70 -35.31
CA GLY A 4 -22.78 -81.45 -34.78
C GLY A 4 -21.92 -80.47 -35.58
N GLU A 5 -22.18 -80.28 -36.87
CA GLU A 5 -21.51 -79.23 -37.68
C GLU A 5 -22.06 -77.84 -37.34
N ILE A 6 -23.35 -77.77 -36.95
CA ILE A 6 -24.00 -76.53 -36.52
C ILE A 6 -23.46 -76.09 -35.15
N ASP A 7 -23.31 -77.01 -34.19
CA ASP A 7 -22.74 -76.70 -32.87
C ASP A 7 -21.29 -76.21 -32.93
N ASN A 8 -20.47 -76.82 -33.78
CA ASN A 8 -19.10 -76.35 -34.02
C ASN A 8 -19.10 -74.95 -34.65
N ALA A 9 -19.99 -74.68 -35.61
CA ALA A 9 -20.12 -73.35 -36.21
C ALA A 9 -20.54 -72.28 -35.18
N TRP A 10 -21.44 -72.60 -34.25
CA TRP A 10 -21.81 -71.70 -33.15
C TRP A 10 -20.65 -71.44 -32.19
N ALA A 11 -19.84 -72.45 -31.86
CA ALA A 11 -18.66 -72.28 -31.00
C ALA A 11 -17.61 -71.36 -31.64
N PHE A 12 -17.34 -71.51 -32.94
CA PHE A 12 -16.44 -70.61 -33.67
C PHE A 12 -16.96 -69.17 -33.72
N LEU A 13 -18.27 -68.98 -33.94
CA LEU A 13 -18.89 -67.65 -33.91
C LEU A 13 -18.81 -66.99 -32.54
N ALA A 14 -18.95 -67.74 -31.44
CA ALA A 14 -18.84 -67.21 -30.09
C ALA A 14 -17.40 -66.73 -29.77
N VAL A 15 -16.39 -67.49 -30.18
CA VAL A 15 -14.98 -67.09 -30.02
C VAL A 15 -14.67 -65.84 -30.85
N LEU A 16 -15.12 -65.79 -32.10
CA LEU A 16 -14.97 -64.61 -32.95
C LEU A 16 -15.68 -63.39 -32.37
N ALA A 17 -16.89 -63.55 -31.83
CA ALA A 17 -17.63 -62.48 -31.18
C ALA A 17 -16.87 -61.93 -29.95
N GLY A 18 -16.28 -62.80 -29.13
CA GLY A 18 -15.46 -62.39 -27.99
C GLY A 18 -14.20 -61.60 -28.39
N LEU A 19 -13.49 -62.06 -29.44
CA LEU A 19 -12.32 -61.36 -29.97
C LEU A 19 -12.67 -59.98 -30.53
N VAL A 20 -13.76 -59.89 -31.30
CA VAL A 20 -14.24 -58.62 -31.85
C VAL A 20 -14.64 -57.66 -30.73
N THR A 21 -15.32 -58.15 -29.69
CA THR A 21 -15.74 -57.31 -28.55
C THR A 21 -14.54 -56.72 -27.82
N ASN A 22 -13.50 -57.52 -27.55
CA ASN A 22 -12.26 -57.04 -26.93
C ASN A 22 -11.55 -55.99 -27.78
N LEU A 23 -11.48 -56.19 -29.10
CA LEU A 23 -10.87 -55.25 -30.03
C LEU A 23 -11.62 -53.91 -30.08
N VAL A 24 -12.96 -53.95 -30.06
CA VAL A 24 -13.80 -52.75 -29.99
C VAL A 24 -13.57 -51.98 -28.68
N ILE A 25 -13.52 -52.67 -27.54
CA ILE A 25 -13.24 -52.03 -26.23
C ILE A 25 -11.88 -51.34 -26.25
N MET A 26 -10.85 -52.00 -26.81
CA MET A 26 -9.51 -51.44 -26.94
C MET A 26 -9.49 -50.18 -27.81
N ILE A 27 -10.14 -50.22 -28.99
CA ILE A 27 -10.22 -49.06 -29.89
C ILE A 27 -10.98 -47.90 -29.26
N ILE A 28 -12.10 -48.18 -28.57
CA ILE A 28 -12.88 -47.14 -27.89
C ILE A 28 -12.06 -46.53 -26.75
N GLY A 29 -11.36 -47.35 -25.96
CA GLY A 29 -10.46 -46.89 -24.91
C GLY A 29 -9.34 -46.00 -25.45
N GLN A 30 -8.69 -46.43 -26.54
CA GLN A 30 -7.62 -45.68 -27.19
C GLN A 30 -8.13 -44.35 -27.78
N ARG A 31 -9.28 -44.35 -28.46
CA ARG A 31 -9.89 -43.12 -29.00
C ARG A 31 -10.28 -42.14 -27.89
N ARG A 32 -10.83 -42.62 -26.77
CA ARG A 32 -11.12 -41.77 -25.61
C ARG A 32 -9.85 -41.23 -24.95
N GLY A 33 -8.78 -42.03 -24.89
CA GLY A 33 -7.50 -41.60 -24.36
C GLY A 33 -6.81 -40.52 -25.20
N ILE A 34 -6.96 -40.58 -26.53
CA ILE A 34 -6.42 -39.55 -27.44
C ILE A 34 -7.11 -38.21 -27.20
N LYS A 35 -8.46 -38.19 -27.10
CA LYS A 35 -9.20 -36.94 -26.83
C LYS A 35 -8.79 -36.28 -25.52
N ARG A 36 -8.65 -37.05 -24.44
CA ARG A 36 -8.18 -36.52 -23.15
C ARG A 36 -6.78 -35.93 -23.24
N ARG A 37 -5.88 -36.55 -24.02
CA ARG A 37 -4.53 -36.02 -24.22
C ARG A 37 -4.54 -34.70 -24.99
N ASP A 38 -5.43 -34.57 -25.97
CA ASP A 38 -5.57 -33.32 -26.73
C ASP A 38 -6.14 -32.19 -25.84
N GLU A 39 -7.17 -32.49 -25.04
CA GLU A 39 -7.74 -31.58 -24.04
C GLU A 39 -6.69 -31.19 -22.97
N ASP A 40 -5.97 -32.16 -22.40
CA ASP A 40 -4.91 -31.92 -21.40
C ASP A 40 -3.78 -31.06 -21.99
N ARG A 41 -3.44 -31.27 -23.27
CA ARG A 41 -2.41 -30.49 -23.96
C ARG A 41 -2.84 -29.04 -24.16
N GLU A 42 -4.11 -28.80 -24.48
CA GLU A 42 -4.68 -27.46 -24.58
C GLU A 42 -4.61 -26.75 -23.23
N VAL A 43 -5.06 -27.40 -22.15
CA VAL A 43 -4.97 -26.85 -20.79
C VAL A 43 -3.51 -26.54 -20.41
N LEU A 44 -2.56 -27.44 -20.70
CA LEU A 44 -1.15 -27.20 -20.42
C LEU A 44 -0.56 -26.05 -21.24
N SER A 45 -1.03 -25.86 -22.48
CA SER A 45 -0.65 -24.72 -23.32
C SER A 45 -1.11 -23.42 -22.68
N ASP A 46 -2.36 -23.36 -22.22
CA ASP A 46 -2.93 -22.18 -21.57
C ASP A 46 -2.26 -21.88 -20.23
N VAL A 47 -2.01 -22.90 -19.42
CA VAL A 47 -1.28 -22.76 -18.16
C VAL A 47 0.13 -22.24 -18.40
N LYS A 48 0.81 -22.73 -19.45
CA LYS A 48 2.14 -22.25 -19.82
C LYS A 48 2.10 -20.78 -20.24
N ALA A 49 1.17 -20.39 -21.10
CA ALA A 49 1.00 -19.00 -21.53
C ALA A 49 0.74 -18.07 -20.33
N ASN A 50 -0.16 -18.46 -19.42
CA ASN A 50 -0.44 -17.71 -18.21
C ASN A 50 0.79 -17.60 -17.29
N THR A 51 1.55 -18.69 -17.15
CA THR A 51 2.79 -18.71 -16.37
C THR A 51 3.85 -17.79 -16.97
N ASP A 52 3.94 -17.73 -18.30
CA ASP A 52 4.88 -16.83 -18.99
C ASP A 52 4.49 -15.36 -18.77
N VAL A 53 3.20 -15.02 -18.75
CA VAL A 53 2.72 -13.67 -18.39
C VAL A 53 3.05 -13.33 -16.93
N VAL A 54 2.80 -14.24 -15.99
CA VAL A 54 3.16 -14.02 -14.57
C VAL A 54 4.67 -13.85 -14.42
N ARG A 55 5.46 -14.69 -15.12
CA ARG A 55 6.91 -14.57 -15.13
C ARG A 55 7.35 -13.22 -15.70
N TYR A 56 6.75 -12.77 -16.80
CA TYR A 56 7.02 -11.46 -17.41
C TYR A 56 6.80 -10.33 -16.40
N GLN A 57 5.69 -10.37 -15.66
CA GLN A 57 5.35 -9.32 -14.69
C GLN A 57 6.26 -9.31 -13.44
N VAL A 58 6.85 -10.44 -13.07
CA VAL A 58 7.61 -10.61 -11.80
C VAL A 58 9.13 -10.59 -12.01
N LYS A 59 9.61 -10.94 -13.21
CA LYS A 59 11.05 -11.08 -13.49
C LYS A 59 11.66 -9.75 -13.93
N ASN A 60 12.84 -9.46 -13.39
CA ASN A 60 13.60 -8.24 -13.67
C ASN A 60 14.58 -8.43 -14.84
N ASP A 61 14.06 -8.73 -16.03
CA ASP A 61 14.84 -8.92 -17.26
C ASP A 61 14.39 -8.06 -18.44
N HIS A 62 13.51 -7.09 -18.18
CA HIS A 62 12.96 -6.17 -19.18
C HIS A 62 13.34 -4.73 -18.78
N PRO A 63 14.55 -4.26 -19.13
CA PRO A 63 15.01 -2.93 -18.73
C PRO A 63 14.28 -1.79 -19.47
N ASP A 64 13.65 -2.09 -20.61
CA ASP A 64 13.05 -1.11 -21.52
C ASP A 64 11.52 -0.99 -21.39
N GLU A 65 10.89 -1.86 -20.58
CA GLU A 65 9.44 -1.91 -20.39
C GLU A 65 9.10 -2.05 -18.91
N GLU A 66 8.01 -1.41 -18.48
CA GLU A 66 7.60 -1.41 -17.09
C GLU A 66 6.74 -2.63 -16.74
N ASN A 67 7.13 -3.36 -15.69
CA ASN A 67 6.35 -4.46 -15.13
C ASN A 67 5.93 -4.20 -13.66
N LEU A 68 5.21 -5.16 -13.05
CA LEU A 68 4.77 -5.03 -11.66
C LEU A 68 5.92 -4.88 -10.65
N ARG A 69 7.07 -5.49 -10.92
CA ARG A 69 8.24 -5.33 -10.05
C ARG A 69 8.79 -3.91 -10.10
N ASP A 70 8.88 -3.30 -11.28
CA ASP A 70 9.32 -1.89 -11.41
C ASP A 70 8.35 -0.93 -10.72
N GLN A 71 7.05 -1.21 -10.80
CA GLN A 71 6.02 -0.47 -10.06
C GLN A 71 6.22 -0.58 -8.55
N LEU A 72 6.51 -1.78 -8.03
CA LEU A 72 6.79 -1.99 -6.61
C LEU A 72 8.06 -1.26 -6.17
N ASP A 73 9.13 -1.30 -6.95
CA ASP A 73 10.39 -0.61 -6.65
C ASP A 73 10.17 0.92 -6.61
N ARG A 74 9.37 1.48 -7.53
CA ARG A 74 8.99 2.91 -7.47
C ARG A 74 8.10 3.23 -6.27
N MET A 75 7.14 2.37 -5.93
CA MET A 75 6.32 2.55 -4.73
C MET A 75 7.18 2.54 -3.47
N GLU A 76 8.16 1.64 -3.36
CA GLU A 76 9.11 1.60 -2.25
C GLU A 76 9.94 2.89 -2.16
N ALA A 77 10.41 3.41 -3.30
CA ALA A 77 11.11 4.69 -3.36
C ALA A 77 10.22 5.85 -2.89
N HIS A 78 8.95 5.90 -3.32
CA HIS A 78 7.99 6.89 -2.88
C HIS A 78 7.68 6.79 -1.38
N ILE A 79 7.52 5.57 -0.84
CA ILE A 79 7.30 5.34 0.59
C ILE A 79 8.50 5.84 1.39
N THR A 80 9.71 5.50 0.96
CA THR A 80 10.96 5.94 1.60
C THR A 80 11.07 7.47 1.63
N GLU A 81 10.78 8.12 0.50
CA GLU A 81 10.77 9.57 0.40
C GLU A 81 9.70 10.21 1.30
N MET A 82 8.50 9.63 1.34
CA MET A 82 7.43 10.09 2.22
C MET A 82 7.82 10.00 3.69
N SER A 83 8.45 8.91 4.11
CA SER A 83 8.96 8.76 5.48
C SER A 83 10.01 9.80 5.82
N ARG A 84 10.93 10.13 4.90
CA ARG A 84 11.92 11.21 5.11
C ARG A 84 11.25 12.57 5.29
N ARG A 85 10.25 12.89 4.47
CA ARG A 85 9.48 14.14 4.59
C ARG A 85 8.73 14.22 5.91
N GLN A 86 8.10 13.14 6.36
CA GLN A 86 7.43 13.10 7.66
C GLN A 86 8.39 13.36 8.82
N LEU A 87 9.60 12.79 8.78
CA LEU A 87 10.65 13.08 9.77
C LEU A 87 11.11 14.55 9.73
N ALA A 88 11.23 15.14 8.54
CA ALA A 88 11.57 16.56 8.37
C ALA A 88 10.46 17.45 8.95
N HIS A 89 9.20 17.22 8.60
CA HIS A 89 8.06 17.93 9.18
C HIS A 89 8.02 17.80 10.71
N GLY A 90 8.35 16.63 11.25
CA GLY A 90 8.43 16.42 12.71
C GLY A 90 9.48 17.32 13.37
N ARG A 91 10.64 17.52 12.74
CA ARG A 91 11.67 18.45 13.21
C ARG A 91 11.20 19.90 13.10
N ASP A 92 10.61 20.29 11.98
CA ASP A 92 10.11 21.64 11.77
C ASP A 92 9.04 22.02 12.79
N ILE A 93 8.09 21.11 13.08
CA ILE A 93 7.06 21.29 14.11
C ILE A 93 7.69 21.45 15.50
N SER A 94 8.74 20.69 15.81
CA SER A 94 9.47 20.84 17.08
C SER A 94 10.11 22.22 17.19
N GLY A 95 10.77 22.69 16.13
CA GLY A 95 11.37 24.03 16.08
C GLY A 95 10.31 25.12 16.25
N LEU A 96 9.19 25.04 15.53
CA LEU A 96 8.08 25.98 15.69
C LEU A 96 7.52 26.00 17.12
N ARG A 97 7.49 24.86 17.81
CA ARG A 97 7.05 24.78 19.20
C ARG A 97 8.00 25.51 20.14
N GLU A 98 9.30 25.44 19.89
CA GLU A 98 10.32 26.17 20.64
C GLU A 98 10.20 27.68 20.39
N ASP A 99 10.09 28.09 19.12
CA ASP A 99 9.92 29.49 18.74
C ASP A 99 8.68 30.13 19.38
N VAL A 100 7.54 29.43 19.34
CA VAL A 100 6.30 29.88 19.99
C VAL A 100 6.45 29.96 21.51
N GLY A 101 7.24 29.06 22.10
CA GLY A 101 7.60 29.11 23.51
C GLY A 101 8.37 30.39 23.86
N ALA A 102 9.42 30.70 23.09
CA ALA A 102 10.22 31.91 23.27
C ALA A 102 9.38 33.19 23.13
N VAL A 103 8.55 33.28 22.08
CA VAL A 103 7.64 34.42 21.88
C VAL A 103 6.68 34.59 23.05
N ARG A 104 6.17 33.49 23.62
CA ARG A 104 5.28 33.55 24.79
C ARG A 104 6.00 34.13 26.01
N ASP A 105 7.25 33.73 26.22
CA ASP A 105 8.06 34.18 27.36
C ASP A 105 8.42 35.68 27.19
N ASP A 106 8.80 36.12 25.98
CA ASP A 106 9.04 37.52 25.64
C ASP A 106 7.80 38.40 25.89
N VAL A 107 6.62 37.95 25.44
CA VAL A 107 5.35 38.64 25.70
C VAL A 107 5.03 38.69 27.20
N GLY A 108 5.41 37.65 27.95
CA GLY A 108 5.34 37.63 29.42
C GLY A 108 6.22 38.71 30.06
N GLY A 109 7.48 38.82 29.60
CA GLY A 109 8.43 39.84 30.03
C GLY A 109 7.93 41.25 29.77
N LEU A 110 7.52 41.56 28.54
CA LEU A 110 6.96 42.86 28.16
C LEU A 110 5.74 43.26 28.98
N ARG A 111 4.87 42.28 29.33
CA ARG A 111 3.73 42.53 30.23
C ARG A 111 4.18 42.88 31.65
N GLY A 112 5.29 42.31 32.12
CA GLY A 112 5.92 42.66 33.38
C GLY A 112 6.44 44.08 33.37
N GLU A 113 7.28 44.43 32.39
CA GLU A 113 7.85 45.77 32.22
C GLU A 113 6.75 46.84 32.16
N LEU A 114 5.67 46.61 31.40
CA LEU A 114 4.53 47.53 31.32
C LEU A 114 3.81 47.74 32.65
N ARG A 115 3.80 46.75 33.55
CA ARG A 115 3.23 46.90 34.90
C ARG A 115 4.13 47.75 35.78
N ASP A 116 5.43 47.55 35.69
CA ASP A 116 6.43 48.30 36.45
C ASP A 116 6.44 49.76 36.01
N ASP A 117 6.46 50.03 34.70
CA ASP A 117 6.37 51.38 34.14
C ASP A 117 5.09 52.11 34.58
N ARG A 118 3.96 51.40 34.62
CA ARG A 118 2.69 51.97 35.10
C ARG A 118 2.75 52.32 36.58
N THR A 119 3.47 51.54 37.39
CA THR A 119 3.68 51.81 38.81
C THR A 119 4.59 53.03 38.99
N ASN A 120 5.74 53.03 38.31
CA ASN A 120 6.70 54.14 38.32
C ASN A 120 6.03 55.46 37.89
N LEU A 121 5.21 55.43 36.85
CA LEU A 121 4.47 56.62 36.40
C LEU A 121 3.47 57.14 37.45
N ARG A 122 2.77 56.25 38.16
CA ARG A 122 1.85 56.64 39.23
C ARG A 122 2.59 57.28 40.39
N GLU A 123 3.71 56.70 40.80
CA GLU A 123 4.56 57.24 41.87
C GLU A 123 5.15 58.59 41.49
N PHE A 124 5.65 58.72 40.27
CA PHE A 124 6.13 60.00 39.73
C PHE A 124 5.03 61.07 39.74
N LYS A 125 3.83 60.74 39.23
CA LYS A 125 2.68 61.67 39.25
C LYS A 125 2.32 62.08 40.68
N ALA A 126 2.28 61.14 41.62
CA ALA A 126 2.00 61.44 43.02
C ALA A 126 3.08 62.36 43.64
N GLY A 127 4.36 62.11 43.32
CA GLY A 127 5.49 62.93 43.75
C GLY A 127 5.42 64.36 43.21
N VAL A 128 5.16 64.52 41.91
CA VAL A 128 4.98 65.82 41.26
C VAL A 128 3.79 66.58 41.87
N ASN A 129 2.65 65.93 42.03
CA ASN A 129 1.48 66.55 42.67
C ASN A 129 1.75 66.97 44.11
N GLY A 130 2.53 66.18 44.86
CA GLY A 130 2.99 66.55 46.19
C GLY A 130 3.92 67.77 46.19
N PHE A 131 4.78 67.91 45.18
CA PHE A 131 5.64 69.08 45.00
C PHE A 131 4.82 70.34 44.64
N ILE A 132 3.92 70.24 43.66
CA ILE A 132 3.03 71.35 43.24
C ILE A 132 2.27 71.89 44.44
N LYS A 133 1.65 71.02 45.25
CA LYS A 133 0.92 71.44 46.46
C LYS A 133 1.78 72.19 47.48
N ARG A 134 3.09 71.88 47.57
CA ARG A 134 4.01 72.56 48.49
C ARG A 134 4.47 73.92 47.97
N VAL A 135 4.66 74.07 46.66
CA VAL A 135 5.19 75.31 46.07
C VAL A 135 4.07 76.26 45.62
N HIS A 136 2.93 75.71 45.20
CA HIS A 136 1.75 76.41 44.69
C HIS A 136 0.47 75.87 45.36
N PRO A 137 0.18 76.26 46.63
CA PRO A 137 -0.91 75.68 47.41
C PRO A 137 -2.34 75.98 46.90
N GLY A 138 -2.49 76.78 45.83
CA GLY A 138 -3.76 77.13 45.21
C GLY A 138 -3.98 76.58 43.80
N GLU A 139 -3.04 75.81 43.24
CA GLU A 139 -3.19 75.18 41.91
C GLU A 139 -3.68 73.73 42.02
N ASP A 140 -4.52 73.32 41.06
CA ASP A 140 -5.04 71.96 40.99
C ASP A 140 -3.96 70.97 40.51
N PRO A 141 -3.89 69.76 41.09
CA PRO A 141 -2.92 68.74 40.70
C PRO A 141 -3.18 68.16 39.29
N LEU A 142 -2.12 67.63 38.67
CA LEU A 142 -2.08 66.97 37.35
C LEU A 142 -2.59 65.53 37.36
#